data_AF-A0A126PA29-F1
#
_entry.id   AF-A0A126PA29-F1
#
_cell.length_a   1.000
_cell.length_b   1.000
_cell.length_c   1.000
_cell.angle_alpha   90.00
_cell.angle_beta   90.00
_cell.angle_gamma   90.00
#
_symmetry.space_group_name_H-M   'P 1'
#
loop_
_entity.id
_entity.type
_entity.pdbx_description
1 polymer ?
#
loop_
_entity_poly.entity_id
_entity_poly.type
_entity_poly.pdbx_seq_one_letter_code
_entity_poly.pdbx_strand_id
1 'polypeptide(L)'
;MLQAAGFVPEEVLAAPAAPLRALAYRQIAWCYCLGETLRGLDPAATLASYLPEKELLYTHSQANKPLALLALHTAQVKELYQRGALNSFQQVQLDATLVRLCDALGQAERIKSTVFPASYRRLIHFFIYLFLLILSLGLVQTIGLWEIPVLLTTASTFFLLERTARELQDPFRHAPTDTPVTALARTVEINLRQLLGEVQVPAPLAAEAFYLM
;
A
#
# COMPACT_ATOMS: atom_id res chain seq x y z
N MET A 1 -3.36 -17.64 3.36
CA MET A 1 -2.19 -18.36 3.89
C MET A 1 -2.52 -19.25 5.09
N LEU A 2 -3.00 -18.73 6.22
CA LEU A 2 -3.46 -19.57 7.36
C LEU A 2 -4.48 -20.65 6.94
N GLN A 3 -5.48 -20.28 6.14
CA GLN A 3 -6.44 -21.23 5.58
C GLN A 3 -5.78 -22.29 4.67
N ALA A 4 -4.82 -21.88 3.83
CA ALA A 4 -4.11 -22.81 2.95
C ALA A 4 -3.23 -23.78 3.75
N ALA A 5 -2.57 -23.33 4.81
CA ALA A 5 -1.80 -24.18 5.72
C ALA A 5 -2.70 -25.16 6.50
N GLY A 6 -3.92 -24.75 6.88
CA GLY A 6 -4.86 -25.62 7.58
C GLY A 6 -5.63 -26.60 6.68
N PHE A 7 -5.69 -26.36 5.36
CA PHE A 7 -6.46 -27.20 4.43
C PHE A 7 -5.59 -28.20 3.66
N VAL A 8 -4.31 -27.90 3.45
CA VAL A 8 -3.41 -28.76 2.69
C VAL A 8 -2.81 -29.84 3.62
N PRO A 9 -2.91 -31.14 3.28
CA PRO A 9 -2.35 -32.22 4.09
C PRO A 9 -0.83 -32.11 4.29
N GLU A 10 -0.32 -32.56 5.44
CA GLU A 10 1.13 -32.52 5.79
C GLU A 10 2.03 -33.22 4.76
N GLU A 11 1.51 -34.24 4.06
CA GLU A 11 2.24 -34.96 3.00
C GLU A 11 2.58 -34.07 1.79
N VAL A 12 1.73 -33.08 1.49
CA VAL A 12 1.97 -32.09 0.42
C VAL A 12 2.82 -30.91 0.95
N LEU A 13 2.88 -30.72 2.27
CA LEU A 13 3.70 -29.71 2.95
C LEU A 13 5.17 -30.14 3.12
N ALA A 14 5.45 -31.44 3.21
CA ALA A 14 6.79 -31.99 3.47
C ALA A 14 7.74 -32.01 2.24
N ALA A 15 7.24 -31.74 1.04
CA ALA A 15 8.09 -31.69 -0.15
C ALA A 15 8.95 -30.39 -0.16
N PRO A 16 10.24 -30.44 -0.53
CA PRO A 16 11.11 -29.26 -0.61
C PRO A 16 10.63 -28.19 -1.63
N ALA A 17 9.65 -28.53 -2.48
CA ALA A 17 8.91 -27.63 -3.35
C ALA A 17 7.43 -27.48 -2.91
N ALA A 18 7.20 -27.27 -1.61
CA ALA A 18 5.86 -27.20 -1.05
C ALA A 18 5.02 -26.12 -1.75
N PRO A 19 3.85 -26.43 -2.30
CA PRO A 19 2.97 -25.45 -2.95
C PRO A 19 2.61 -24.30 -1.99
N LEU A 20 2.59 -24.55 -0.68
CA LEU A 20 2.41 -23.52 0.34
C LEU A 20 3.56 -22.49 0.35
N ARG A 21 4.81 -22.93 0.16
CA ARG A 21 5.98 -22.03 0.08
C ARG A 21 5.88 -21.11 -1.13
N ALA A 22 5.55 -21.66 -2.30
CA ALA A 22 5.35 -20.86 -3.51
C ALA A 22 4.22 -19.83 -3.34
N LEU A 23 3.11 -20.22 -2.70
CA LEU A 23 2.00 -19.33 -2.39
C LEU A 23 2.42 -18.21 -1.42
N ALA A 24 3.21 -18.54 -0.40
CA ALA A 24 3.72 -17.57 0.57
C ALA A 24 4.62 -16.52 -0.10
N TYR A 25 5.61 -16.97 -0.86
CA TYR A 25 6.55 -16.09 -1.54
C TYR A 25 5.85 -15.21 -2.58
N ARG A 26 4.86 -15.75 -3.29
CA ARG A 26 4.03 -14.94 -4.19
C ARG A 26 3.17 -13.92 -3.45
N GLN A 27 2.64 -14.27 -2.28
CA GLN A 27 1.90 -13.32 -1.44
C GLN A 27 2.81 -12.20 -0.90
N ILE A 28 4.05 -12.52 -0.52
CA ILE A 28 5.06 -11.54 -0.14
C ILE A 28 5.34 -10.60 -1.32
N ALA A 29 5.61 -11.17 -2.50
CA ALA A 29 5.85 -10.43 -3.73
C ALA A 29 4.66 -9.51 -4.08
N TRP A 30 3.42 -9.97 -3.87
CA TRP A 30 2.22 -9.16 -4.09
C TRP A 30 2.16 -7.94 -3.17
N CYS A 31 2.49 -8.08 -1.89
CA CYS A 31 2.51 -6.96 -0.94
C CYS A 31 3.53 -5.88 -1.34
N TYR A 32 4.75 -6.28 -1.72
CA TYR A 32 5.77 -5.35 -2.21
C TYR A 32 5.36 -4.70 -3.53
N CYS A 33 4.92 -5.51 -4.50
CA CYS A 33 4.50 -5.04 -5.80
C CYS A 33 3.37 -4.03 -5.73
N LEU A 34 2.37 -4.28 -4.88
CA LEU A 34 1.27 -3.34 -4.63
C LEU A 34 1.80 -2.01 -4.09
N GLY A 35 2.66 -2.05 -3.07
CA GLY A 35 3.22 -0.86 -2.46
C GLY A 35 4.06 -0.03 -3.44
N GLU A 36 4.91 -0.67 -4.21
CA GLU A 36 5.76 -0.03 -5.23
C GLU A 36 4.91 0.55 -6.38
N THR A 37 3.90 -0.19 -6.85
CA THR A 37 3.01 0.26 -7.92
C THR A 37 2.17 1.47 -7.50
N LEU A 38 1.60 1.47 -6.29
CA LEU A 38 0.82 2.60 -5.76
C LEU A 38 1.63 3.89 -5.67
N ARG A 39 2.94 3.76 -5.47
CA ARG A 39 3.85 4.88 -5.37
C ARG A 39 4.61 5.18 -6.68
N GLY A 40 4.32 4.45 -7.75
CA GLY A 40 4.86 4.69 -9.09
C GLY A 40 6.29 4.20 -9.33
N LEU A 41 6.80 3.29 -8.49
CA LEU A 41 8.10 2.62 -8.70
C LEU A 41 7.96 1.40 -9.59
N ASP A 42 9.08 0.96 -10.16
CA ASP A 42 9.15 -0.31 -10.86
C ASP A 42 9.41 -1.48 -9.87
N PRO A 43 8.46 -2.41 -9.69
CA PRO A 43 8.63 -3.54 -8.76
C PRO A 43 9.51 -4.67 -9.30
N ALA A 44 10.08 -4.54 -10.51
CA ALA A 44 10.82 -5.60 -11.21
C ALA A 44 11.92 -6.25 -10.35
N ALA A 45 12.78 -5.43 -9.73
CA ALA A 45 13.91 -5.90 -8.93
C ALA A 45 13.44 -6.64 -7.68
N THR A 46 12.41 -6.14 -7.02
CA THR A 46 11.84 -6.76 -5.83
C THR A 46 11.16 -8.08 -6.17
N LEU A 47 10.38 -8.12 -7.25
CA LEU A 47 9.72 -9.34 -7.74
C LEU A 47 10.71 -10.45 -8.11
N ALA A 48 11.85 -10.10 -8.72
CA ALA A 48 12.88 -11.06 -9.10
C ALA A 48 13.49 -11.80 -7.89
N SER A 49 13.40 -11.23 -6.68
CA SER A 49 13.91 -11.86 -5.45
C SER A 49 12.95 -12.91 -4.85
N TYR A 50 11.67 -12.85 -5.21
CA TYR A 50 10.62 -13.69 -4.61
C TYR A 50 9.93 -14.64 -5.58
N LEU A 51 10.02 -14.39 -6.89
CA LEU A 51 9.31 -15.15 -7.92
C LEU A 51 10.27 -15.92 -8.84
N PRO A 52 9.86 -17.11 -9.32
CA PRO A 52 10.58 -17.80 -10.38
C PRO A 52 10.48 -17.01 -11.70
N GLU A 53 11.48 -17.16 -12.56
CA GLU A 53 11.62 -16.42 -13.82
C GLU A 53 10.37 -16.49 -14.71
N LYS A 54 9.71 -17.64 -14.78
CA LYS A 54 8.46 -17.82 -15.54
C LYS A 54 7.33 -16.92 -15.06
N GLU A 55 7.15 -16.80 -13.74
CA GLU A 55 6.10 -15.95 -13.14
C GLU A 55 6.47 -14.47 -13.26
N LEU A 56 7.76 -14.15 -13.16
CA LEU A 56 8.28 -12.81 -13.36
C LEU A 56 7.98 -12.31 -14.78
N LEU A 57 8.31 -13.10 -15.82
CA LEU A 57 8.02 -12.77 -17.22
C LEU A 57 6.52 -12.56 -17.49
N TYR A 58 5.67 -13.44 -16.94
CA TYR A 58 4.22 -13.27 -17.04
C TYR A 58 3.78 -11.94 -16.40
N THR A 59 4.23 -11.65 -15.17
CA THR A 59 3.86 -10.43 -14.44
C THR A 59 4.32 -9.16 -15.16
N HIS A 60 5.53 -9.18 -15.74
CA HIS A 60 6.08 -8.08 -16.52
C HIS A 60 5.30 -7.77 -17.79
N SER A 61 4.66 -8.77 -18.41
CA SER A 61 3.84 -8.57 -19.61
C SER A 61 2.51 -7.87 -19.35
N GLN A 62 2.08 -7.78 -18.09
CA GLN A 62 0.78 -7.25 -17.71
C GLN A 62 0.87 -5.77 -17.30
N ALA A 63 -0.15 -4.99 -17.67
CA ALA A 63 -0.24 -3.60 -17.27
C ALA A 63 -0.44 -3.44 -15.74
N ASN A 64 -1.29 -4.28 -15.14
CA ASN A 64 -1.51 -4.32 -13.69
C ASN A 64 -0.76 -5.51 -13.08
N LYS A 65 0.47 -5.25 -12.63
CA LYS A 65 1.37 -6.26 -12.06
C LYS A 65 0.79 -6.91 -10.78
N PRO A 66 0.24 -6.16 -9.80
CA PRO A 66 -0.41 -6.77 -8.63
C PRO A 66 -1.59 -7.69 -8.98
N LEU A 67 -2.42 -7.32 -9.97
CA LEU A 67 -3.52 -8.17 -10.43
C LEU A 67 -3.01 -9.45 -11.10
N ALA A 68 -1.93 -9.37 -11.87
CA ALA A 68 -1.30 -10.53 -12.49
C ALA A 68 -0.85 -11.58 -11.46
N LEU A 69 -0.33 -11.13 -10.31
CA LEU A 69 0.05 -12.03 -9.21
C LEU A 69 -1.17 -12.69 -8.55
N LEU A 70 -2.31 -12.00 -8.43
CA LEU A 70 -3.55 -12.64 -7.95
C LEU A 70 -4.10 -13.67 -8.95
N ALA A 71 -3.93 -13.42 -10.25
CA ALA A 71 -4.28 -14.42 -11.28
C ALA A 71 -3.42 -15.69 -11.15
N LEU A 72 -2.13 -15.56 -10.85
CA LEU A 72 -1.25 -16.69 -10.56
C LEU A 72 -1.67 -17.46 -9.28
N HIS A 73 -2.10 -16.76 -8.23
CA HIS A 73 -2.69 -17.42 -7.05
C HIS A 73 -3.94 -18.23 -7.42
N THR A 74 -4.83 -17.65 -8.22
CA THR A 74 -6.05 -18.32 -8.70
C THR A 74 -5.73 -19.58 -9.50
N ALA A 75 -4.75 -19.50 -10.39
CA ALA A 75 -4.28 -20.64 -11.18
C ALA A 75 -3.75 -21.77 -10.28
N GLN A 76 -2.99 -21.43 -9.23
CA GLN A 76 -2.48 -22.41 -8.29
C GLN A 76 -3.59 -23.05 -7.44
N VAL A 77 -4.58 -22.29 -6.97
CA VAL A 77 -5.74 -22.84 -6.24
C VAL A 77 -6.51 -23.83 -7.12
N LYS A 78 -6.71 -23.49 -8.40
CA LYS A 78 -7.33 -24.38 -9.39
C LYS A 78 -6.54 -25.67 -9.57
N GLU A 79 -5.21 -25.59 -9.66
CA GLU A 79 -4.34 -26.76 -9.78
C GLU A 79 -4.44 -27.67 -8.54
N LEU A 80 -4.45 -27.10 -7.34
CA LEU A 80 -4.60 -27.86 -6.08
C LEU A 80 -5.96 -28.56 -6.00
N TYR A 81 -7.03 -27.90 -6.45
CA TYR A 81 -8.37 -28.51 -6.57
C TYR A 81 -8.37 -29.67 -7.57
N GLN A 82 -7.78 -29.49 -8.76
CA GLN A 82 -7.69 -30.54 -9.78
C GLN A 82 -6.87 -31.76 -9.33
N ARG A 83 -5.88 -31.55 -8.45
CA ARG A 83 -5.08 -32.62 -7.83
C ARG A 83 -5.78 -33.30 -6.66
N GLY A 84 -6.99 -32.90 -6.30
CA GLY A 84 -7.73 -33.44 -5.16
C GLY A 84 -7.14 -33.03 -3.80
N ALA A 85 -6.21 -32.08 -3.76
CA ALA A 85 -5.62 -31.56 -2.53
C ALA A 85 -6.56 -30.59 -1.78
N LEU A 86 -7.62 -30.12 -2.45
CA LEU A 86 -8.66 -29.27 -1.90
C LEU A 86 -10.04 -29.84 -2.23
N ASN A 87 -10.97 -29.74 -1.30
CA ASN A 87 -12.39 -29.98 -1.59
C ASN A 87 -13.09 -28.69 -2.08
N SER A 88 -14.31 -28.81 -2.60
CA SER A 88 -15.07 -27.68 -3.17
C SER A 88 -15.33 -26.56 -2.16
N PHE A 89 -15.58 -26.89 -0.89
CA PHE A 89 -15.79 -25.87 0.15
C PHE A 89 -14.52 -25.09 0.47
N GLN A 90 -13.37 -25.78 0.54
CA GLN A 90 -12.06 -25.16 0.76
C GLN A 90 -11.65 -24.27 -0.42
N GLN A 91 -11.90 -24.71 -1.65
CA GLN A 91 -11.66 -23.90 -2.85
C GLN A 91 -12.48 -22.60 -2.81
N VAL A 92 -13.78 -22.68 -2.52
CA VAL A 92 -14.66 -21.50 -2.40
C VAL A 92 -14.15 -20.52 -1.33
N GLN A 93 -13.65 -21.02 -0.19
CA GLN A 93 -13.08 -20.17 0.86
C GLN A 93 -11.78 -19.47 0.45
N LEU A 94 -10.91 -20.17 -0.30
CA LEU A 94 -9.69 -19.57 -0.84
C LEU A 94 -10.01 -18.54 -1.91
N ASP A 95 -10.94 -18.83 -2.82
CA ASP A 95 -11.40 -17.88 -3.85
C ASP A 95 -12.02 -16.64 -3.21
N ALA A 96 -12.84 -16.79 -2.18
CA ALA A 96 -13.39 -15.66 -1.42
C ALA A 96 -12.27 -14.79 -0.81
N THR A 97 -11.14 -15.39 -0.41
CA THR A 97 -9.98 -14.64 0.08
C THR A 97 -9.26 -13.89 -1.03
N LEU A 98 -9.12 -14.50 -2.22
CA LEU A 98 -8.56 -13.84 -3.40
C LEU A 98 -9.42 -12.66 -3.86
N VAL A 99 -10.75 -12.79 -3.80
CA VAL A 99 -11.68 -11.68 -4.07
C VAL A 99 -11.45 -10.54 -3.09
N ARG A 100 -11.34 -10.81 -1.78
CA ARG A 100 -11.04 -9.75 -0.79
C ARG A 100 -9.70 -9.04 -1.04
N LEU A 101 -8.68 -9.75 -1.51
CA LEU A 101 -7.40 -9.15 -1.90
C LEU A 101 -7.55 -8.26 -3.15
N CYS A 102 -8.34 -8.70 -4.13
CA CYS A 102 -8.67 -7.91 -5.32
C CYS A 102 -9.46 -6.64 -4.96
N ASP A 103 -10.43 -6.75 -4.04
CA ASP A 103 -11.19 -5.60 -3.55
C ASP A 103 -10.30 -4.61 -2.81
N ALA A 104 -9.32 -5.09 -2.03
CA ALA A 104 -8.35 -4.24 -1.35
C ALA A 104 -7.41 -3.52 -2.35
N LEU A 105 -6.98 -4.22 -3.41
CA LEU A 105 -6.22 -3.62 -4.52
C LEU A 105 -7.00 -2.46 -5.15
N GLY A 106 -8.26 -2.71 -5.57
CA GLY A 106 -9.09 -1.68 -6.20
C GLY A 106 -9.39 -0.50 -5.27
N GLN A 107 -9.54 -0.74 -3.97
CA GLN A 107 -9.69 0.33 -2.97
C GLN A 107 -8.43 1.20 -2.88
N ALA A 108 -7.25 0.60 -2.83
CA ALA A 108 -5.98 1.33 -2.78
C ALA A 108 -5.74 2.13 -4.07
N GLU A 109 -6.02 1.54 -5.24
CA GLU A 109 -5.95 2.22 -6.53
C GLU A 109 -6.92 3.40 -6.61
N ARG A 110 -8.15 3.26 -6.09
CA ARG A 110 -9.11 4.37 -6.02
C ARG A 110 -8.62 5.50 -5.12
N ILE A 111 -8.02 5.19 -3.97
CA ILE A 111 -7.41 6.21 -3.10
C ILE A 111 -6.32 6.97 -3.86
N LYS A 112 -5.43 6.26 -4.58
CA LYS A 112 -4.35 6.90 -5.36
C LYS A 112 -4.85 7.71 -6.55
N SER A 113 -5.85 7.20 -7.27
CA SER A 113 -6.34 7.78 -8.53
C SER A 113 -7.41 8.86 -8.33
N THR A 114 -7.85 9.11 -7.09
CA THR A 114 -8.82 10.17 -6.81
C THR A 114 -8.18 11.54 -7.08
N VAL A 115 -8.51 12.13 -8.22
CA VAL A 115 -8.08 13.48 -8.57
C VAL A 115 -8.94 14.49 -7.83
N PHE A 116 -8.37 15.16 -6.84
CA PHE A 116 -9.04 16.29 -6.18
C PHE A 116 -9.17 17.45 -7.18
N PRO A 117 -10.38 18.03 -7.35
CA PRO A 117 -10.60 19.11 -8.31
C PRO A 117 -9.67 20.30 -8.05
N ALA A 118 -9.00 20.81 -9.09
CA ALA A 118 -8.16 22.00 -8.98
C ALA A 118 -8.94 23.23 -8.45
N SER A 119 -10.26 23.26 -8.64
CA SER A 119 -11.17 24.26 -8.08
C SER A 119 -11.19 24.28 -6.55
N TYR A 120 -11.05 23.14 -5.88
CA TYR A 120 -10.99 23.07 -4.42
C TYR A 120 -9.78 23.84 -3.86
N ARG A 121 -8.61 23.65 -4.47
CA ARG A 121 -7.37 24.36 -4.10
C ARG A 121 -7.51 25.87 -4.29
N ARG A 122 -8.09 26.30 -5.42
CA ARG A 122 -8.34 27.72 -5.70
C ARG A 122 -9.31 28.32 -4.68
N LEU A 123 -10.34 27.57 -4.30
CA LEU A 123 -11.33 28.02 -3.32
C LEU A 123 -10.72 28.19 -1.93
N ILE A 124 -9.85 27.27 -1.47
CA ILE A 124 -9.13 27.43 -0.20
C ILE A 124 -8.28 28.70 -0.20
N HIS A 125 -7.46 28.91 -1.24
CA HIS A 125 -6.64 30.12 -1.33
C HIS A 125 -7.49 31.39 -1.35
N PHE A 126 -8.61 31.38 -2.08
CA PHE A 126 -9.56 32.50 -2.09
C PHE A 126 -10.06 32.82 -0.67
N PHE A 127 -10.45 31.82 0.11
CA PHE A 127 -10.90 32.03 1.49
C PHE A 127 -9.77 32.50 2.43
N ILE A 128 -8.54 31.99 2.27
CA ILE A 128 -7.38 32.47 3.05
C ILE A 128 -7.15 33.96 2.76
N TYR A 129 -7.12 34.36 1.49
CA TYR A 129 -6.92 35.77 1.13
C TYR A 129 -8.07 36.66 1.58
N LEU A 130 -9.32 36.21 1.42
CA LEU A 130 -10.50 36.94 1.89
C LEU A 130 -10.45 37.13 3.42
N PHE A 131 -10.10 36.08 4.16
CA PHE A 131 -9.96 36.14 5.61
C PHE A 131 -8.87 37.13 6.02
N LEU A 132 -7.67 37.07 5.43
CA LEU A 132 -6.57 37.98 5.73
C LEU A 132 -6.91 39.44 5.40
N LEU A 133 -7.67 39.69 4.32
CA LEU A 133 -8.13 41.03 3.95
C LEU A 133 -9.12 41.59 4.97
N ILE A 134 -10.12 40.80 5.37
CA ILE A 134 -11.10 41.21 6.40
C ILE A 134 -10.40 41.43 7.74
N LEU A 135 -9.46 40.54 8.08
CA LEU A 135 -8.67 40.62 9.30
C LEU A 135 -7.83 41.91 9.31
N SER A 136 -7.14 42.23 8.21
CA SER A 136 -6.38 43.48 8.08
C SER A 136 -7.25 44.72 8.30
N LEU A 137 -8.40 44.80 7.63
CA LEU A 137 -9.35 45.91 7.80
C LEU A 137 -9.86 46.05 9.25
N GLY A 138 -9.98 44.95 9.98
CA GLY A 138 -10.39 44.94 11.38
C GLY A 138 -9.28 45.36 12.37
N LEU A 139 -8.01 45.10 12.06
CA LEU A 139 -6.89 45.34 12.97
C LEU A 139 -6.14 46.66 12.74
N VAL A 140 -6.21 47.25 11.54
CA VAL A 140 -5.43 48.44 11.19
C VAL A 140 -5.62 49.62 12.15
N GLN A 141 -6.85 49.82 12.65
CA GLN A 141 -7.16 50.91 13.59
C GLN A 141 -6.85 50.57 15.05
N THR A 142 -6.73 49.29 15.41
CA THR A 142 -6.59 48.85 16.81
C THR A 142 -5.13 48.69 17.23
N ILE A 143 -4.28 48.15 16.37
CA ILE A 143 -2.89 47.80 16.73
C ILE A 143 -1.81 48.43 15.83
N GLY A 144 -2.19 49.19 14.81
CA GLY A 144 -1.26 49.94 13.95
C GLY A 144 -0.18 49.04 13.33
N LEU A 145 1.11 49.41 13.47
CA LEU A 145 2.23 48.68 12.87
C LEU A 145 2.38 47.22 13.37
N TRP A 146 1.80 46.86 14.53
CA TRP A 146 1.78 45.47 15.01
C TRP A 146 0.87 44.56 14.18
N GLU A 147 0.03 45.11 13.31
CA GLU A 147 -0.77 44.34 12.36
C GLU A 147 0.10 43.46 11.44
N ILE A 148 1.26 43.97 11.00
CA ILE A 148 2.16 43.28 10.07
C ILE A 148 2.61 41.91 10.61
N PRO A 149 3.22 41.81 11.81
CA PRO A 149 3.61 40.51 12.36
C PRO A 149 2.40 39.61 12.64
N VAL A 150 1.26 40.16 13.09
CA VAL A 150 0.05 39.37 13.34
C VAL A 150 -0.48 38.74 12.06
N LEU A 151 -0.59 39.50 10.96
CA LEU A 151 -0.99 38.99 9.65
C LEU A 151 0.00 37.98 9.12
N LEU A 152 1.31 38.21 9.26
CA LEU A 152 2.34 37.29 8.81
C LEU A 152 2.26 35.94 9.52
N THR A 153 2.13 35.94 10.85
CA THR A 153 1.98 34.71 11.63
C THR A 153 0.69 33.99 11.26
N THR A 154 -0.42 34.71 11.18
CA THR A 154 -1.74 34.13 10.84
C THR A 154 -1.72 33.50 9.44
N ALA A 155 -1.21 34.24 8.44
CA ALA A 155 -1.09 33.74 7.07
C ALA A 155 -0.21 32.48 7.03
N SER A 156 0.93 32.49 7.71
CA SER A 156 1.85 31.36 7.77
C SER A 156 1.18 30.10 8.35
N THR A 157 0.37 30.24 9.41
CA THR A 157 -0.39 29.12 9.97
C THR A 157 -1.40 28.55 8.99
N PHE A 158 -2.18 29.39 8.29
CA PHE A 158 -3.17 28.91 7.31
C PHE A 158 -2.51 28.23 6.11
N PHE A 159 -1.41 28.77 5.58
CA PHE A 159 -0.68 28.14 4.49
C PHE A 159 0.00 26.85 4.92
N LEU A 160 0.50 26.75 6.16
CA LEU A 160 1.04 25.51 6.70
C LEU A 160 -0.05 24.44 6.83
N LEU A 161 -1.22 24.82 7.35
CA LEU A 161 -2.37 23.91 7.46
C LEU A 161 -2.82 23.40 6.09
N GLU A 162 -2.93 24.28 5.09
CA GLU A 162 -3.27 23.90 3.72
C GLU A 162 -2.23 22.94 3.13
N ARG A 163 -0.94 23.20 3.37
CA ARG A 163 0.13 22.30 2.92
C ARG A 163 0.01 20.91 3.54
N THR A 164 -0.13 20.81 4.85
CA THR A 164 -0.28 19.52 5.55
C THR A 164 -1.53 18.77 5.09
N ALA A 165 -2.67 19.47 4.91
CA ALA A 165 -3.89 18.86 4.40
C ALA A 165 -3.70 18.24 3.00
N ARG A 166 -2.91 18.88 2.13
CA ARG A 166 -2.58 18.33 0.80
C ARG A 166 -1.65 17.14 0.85
N GLU A 167 -0.68 17.13 1.77
CA GLU A 167 0.22 15.98 1.95
C GLU A 167 -0.60 14.76 2.40
N LEU A 168 -1.55 14.94 3.32
CA LEU A 168 -2.46 13.87 3.78
C LEU A 168 -3.43 13.35 2.69
N GLN A 169 -3.68 14.11 1.63
CA GLN A 169 -4.59 13.72 0.54
C GLN A 169 -3.99 12.69 -0.43
N ASP A 170 -2.65 12.57 -0.51
CA ASP A 170 -1.98 11.64 -1.42
C ASP A 170 -0.99 10.78 -0.62
N PRO A 171 -1.47 9.70 0.02
CA PRO A 171 -0.72 8.94 1.02
C PRO A 171 0.34 7.99 0.43
N PHE A 172 0.59 8.04 -0.88
CA PHE A 172 1.47 7.13 -1.62
C PHE A 172 2.41 7.91 -2.56
N ARG A 173 3.03 9.00 -2.10
CA ARG A 173 3.99 9.83 -2.85
C ARG A 173 5.46 9.56 -2.55
N HIS A 174 5.78 8.56 -1.72
CA HIS A 174 7.12 8.35 -1.18
C HIS A 174 7.63 9.49 -0.27
N ALA A 175 6.73 10.24 0.35
CA ALA A 175 7.12 11.19 1.38
C ALA A 175 7.34 10.48 2.73
N PRO A 176 8.18 11.04 3.61
CA PRO A 176 8.35 10.53 4.98
C PRO A 176 7.05 10.41 5.77
N THR A 177 6.07 11.26 5.49
CA THR A 177 4.77 11.30 6.19
C THR A 177 3.72 10.38 5.57
N ASP A 178 4.07 9.65 4.50
CA ASP A 178 3.15 8.78 3.78
C ASP A 178 2.92 7.44 4.49
N THR A 179 1.99 6.65 3.95
CA THR A 179 1.76 5.31 4.45
C THR A 179 3.02 4.44 4.25
N PRO A 180 3.51 3.77 5.31
CA PRO A 180 4.74 2.98 5.29
C PRO A 180 4.51 1.61 4.64
N VAL A 181 4.10 1.57 3.36
CA VAL A 181 3.71 0.32 2.70
C VAL A 181 4.88 -0.66 2.53
N THR A 182 6.14 -0.21 2.51
CA THR A 182 7.30 -1.13 2.49
C THR A 182 7.50 -1.78 3.85
N ALA A 183 7.38 -1.03 4.95
CA ALA A 183 7.38 -1.59 6.30
C ALA A 183 6.21 -2.56 6.54
N LEU A 184 5.00 -2.23 6.07
CA LEU A 184 3.86 -3.14 6.14
C LEU A 184 4.11 -4.42 5.34
N ALA A 185 4.67 -4.31 4.12
CA ALA A 185 5.06 -5.47 3.32
C ALA A 185 6.14 -6.31 4.03
N ARG A 186 7.12 -5.67 4.69
CA ARG A 186 8.13 -6.35 5.53
C ARG A 186 7.48 -7.09 6.69
N THR A 187 6.52 -6.49 7.40
CA THR A 187 5.81 -7.17 8.49
C THR A 187 5.06 -8.39 7.98
N VAL A 188 4.41 -8.29 6.81
CA VAL A 188 3.75 -9.45 6.18
C VAL A 188 4.78 -10.51 5.78
N GLU A 189 5.93 -10.13 5.23
CA GLU A 189 7.03 -11.05 4.93
C GLU A 189 7.47 -11.81 6.19
N ILE A 190 7.72 -11.10 7.29
CA ILE A 190 8.12 -11.71 8.57
C ILE A 190 7.09 -12.74 9.01
N ASN A 191 5.82 -12.34 9.06
CA ASN A 191 4.73 -13.21 9.51
C ASN A 191 4.57 -14.46 8.62
N LEU A 192 4.71 -14.32 7.30
CA LEU A 192 4.59 -15.44 6.37
C LEU A 192 5.79 -16.39 6.45
N ARG A 193 7.01 -15.87 6.60
CA ARG A 193 8.22 -16.69 6.76
C ARG A 193 8.22 -17.43 8.10
N GLN A 194 7.73 -16.79 9.17
CA GLN A 194 7.50 -17.45 10.46
C GLN A 194 6.45 -18.55 10.36
N LEU A 195 5.35 -18.33 9.65
CA LEU A 195 4.32 -19.35 9.42
C LEU A 195 4.87 -20.56 8.66
N LEU A 196 5.84 -20.36 7.77
CA LEU A 196 6.56 -21.44 7.08
C LEU A 196 7.62 -22.15 7.94
N GLY A 197 7.84 -21.71 9.18
CA GLY A 197 8.87 -22.26 10.06
C GLY A 197 10.30 -21.88 9.66
N GLU A 198 10.50 -20.81 8.88
CA GLU A 198 11.83 -20.38 8.49
C GLU A 198 12.59 -19.73 9.66
N VAL A 199 13.85 -20.11 9.83
CA VAL A 199 14.72 -19.58 10.89
C VAL A 199 15.30 -18.20 10.50
N GLN A 200 15.55 -17.98 9.22
CA GLN A 200 16.06 -16.70 8.71
C GLN A 200 14.90 -15.80 8.31
N VAL A 201 14.45 -14.97 9.24
CA VAL A 201 13.39 -13.99 9.02
C VAL A 201 14.03 -12.60 9.03
N PRO A 202 13.73 -11.71 8.07
CA PRO A 202 14.32 -10.38 8.05
C PRO A 202 13.89 -9.59 9.29
N ALA A 203 14.73 -8.67 9.76
CA ALA A 203 14.36 -7.79 10.84
C ALA A 203 13.23 -6.84 10.40
N PRO A 204 12.32 -6.44 11.32
CA PRO A 204 11.42 -5.32 11.09
C PRO A 204 12.22 -4.10 10.65
N LEU A 205 11.70 -3.32 9.70
CA LEU A 205 12.31 -2.05 9.34
C LEU A 205 12.29 -1.14 10.58
N ALA A 206 13.46 -0.65 10.97
CA ALA A 206 13.58 0.30 12.07
C ALA A 206 12.99 1.65 11.66
N ALA A 207 12.32 2.32 12.59
CA ALA A 207 11.87 3.70 12.36
C ALA A 207 13.10 4.62 12.27
N GLU A 208 13.25 5.33 11.15
CA GLU A 208 14.24 6.39 11.04
C GLU A 208 13.63 7.67 11.62
N ALA A 209 14.10 8.07 12.80
CA ALA A 209 13.71 9.27 13.57
C ALA A 209 12.22 9.38 13.95
N PHE A 210 11.30 9.47 12.98
CA PHE A 210 9.85 9.66 13.18
C PHE A 210 8.95 9.01 12.12
N TYR A 211 9.49 8.24 11.17
CA TYR A 211 8.69 7.59 10.13
C TYR A 211 9.26 6.23 9.68
N LEU A 212 8.42 5.48 8.95
CA LEU A 212 8.77 4.23 8.29
C LEU A 212 8.52 4.41 6.79
N MET A 213 9.39 3.86 5.95
CA MET A 213 9.13 3.78 4.50
C MET A 213 8.50 2.44 4.14
#